data_AF-A0A7W4EYC2-F1
#
_entry.id   AF-A0A7W4EYC2-F1
#
_cell.length_a   1.000
_cell.length_b   1.000
_cell.length_c   1.000
_cell.angle_alpha   90.00
_cell.angle_beta   90.00
_cell.angle_gamma   90.00
#
_symmetry.space_group_name_H-M   'P 1'
#
loop_
_entity.id
_entity.type
_entity.pdbx_description
1 polymer ?
#
loop_
_entity_poly.entity_id
_entity_poly.type
_entity_poly.pdbx_seq_one_letter_code
_entity_poly.pdbx_strand_id
1 'polypeptide(L)'
;MARLKAADADYKKTQGKELFVKGFNITNISEIIGIGEKTLGKWRKEGNWDEEKELQTLKPSNIKRLTLKCALAIEKGEELPYKADDISKIVAAFDRITDSRKKAVYTMESIDAFCSYMLEKAAKNQGKKRENILELIKEIRTHFDAYITELLQDD
;
A
#
# COMPACT_ATOMS: atom_id res chain seq x y z
N MET A 1 6.49 -31.44 -13.58
CA MET A 1 6.05 -30.26 -12.79
C MET A 1 5.11 -30.73 -11.71
N ALA A 2 5.47 -30.55 -10.43
CA ALA A 2 4.59 -30.89 -9.32
C ALA A 2 3.39 -29.93 -9.30
N ARG A 3 2.17 -30.47 -9.26
CA ARG A 3 0.95 -29.67 -9.05
C ARG A 3 1.05 -28.97 -7.69
N LEU A 4 0.96 -27.64 -7.67
CA LEU A 4 0.75 -26.91 -6.42
C LEU A 4 -0.51 -27.46 -5.73
N LYS A 5 -0.46 -27.62 -4.40
CA LYS A 5 -1.67 -27.86 -3.60
C LYS A 5 -2.55 -26.62 -3.67
N ALA A 6 -3.88 -26.81 -3.63
CA ALA A 6 -4.84 -25.72 -3.84
C ALA A 6 -4.67 -24.55 -2.86
N ALA A 7 -4.35 -24.83 -1.59
CA ALA A 7 -4.10 -23.81 -0.57
C ALA A 7 -2.83 -22.98 -0.88
N ASP A 8 -1.76 -23.62 -1.33
CA ASP A 8 -0.52 -22.94 -1.71
C ASP A 8 -0.72 -22.04 -2.95
N ALA A 9 -1.59 -22.47 -3.86
CA ALA A 9 -1.91 -21.70 -5.06
C ALA A 9 -2.73 -20.44 -4.72
N ASP A 10 -3.68 -20.55 -3.80
CA ASP A 10 -4.52 -19.41 -3.38
C ASP A 10 -3.72 -18.38 -2.57
N TYR A 11 -2.85 -18.85 -1.67
CA TYR A 11 -1.91 -18.00 -0.94
C TYR A 11 -1.01 -17.21 -1.90
N LYS A 12 -0.38 -17.90 -2.87
CA LYS A 12 0.46 -17.23 -3.87
C LYS A 12 -0.31 -16.32 -4.82
N LYS A 13 -1.57 -16.65 -5.12
CA LYS A 13 -2.46 -15.77 -5.90
C LYS A 13 -2.73 -14.47 -5.14
N THR A 14 -2.98 -14.55 -3.85
CA THR A 14 -3.17 -13.38 -2.97
C THR A 14 -1.90 -12.54 -2.90
N GLN A 15 -0.73 -13.16 -2.65
CA GLN A 15 0.55 -12.45 -2.65
C GLN A 15 0.87 -11.79 -4.00
N GLY A 16 0.59 -12.49 -5.11
CA GLY A 16 0.75 -11.94 -6.46
C GLY A 16 -0.15 -10.72 -6.69
N LYS A 17 -1.41 -10.78 -6.24
CA LYS A 17 -2.35 -9.64 -6.31
C LYS A 17 -1.80 -8.44 -5.54
N GLU A 18 -1.40 -8.64 -4.29
CA GLU A 18 -0.86 -7.57 -3.44
C GLU A 18 0.36 -6.89 -4.07
N LEU A 19 1.31 -7.65 -4.59
CA LEU A 19 2.50 -7.11 -5.24
C LEU A 19 2.15 -6.34 -6.53
N PHE A 20 1.21 -6.86 -7.33
CA PHE A 20 0.78 -6.19 -8.56
C PHE A 20 0.11 -4.84 -8.29
N VAL A 21 -0.79 -4.83 -7.30
CA VAL A 21 -1.50 -3.63 -6.82
C VAL A 21 -0.50 -2.60 -6.27
N LYS A 22 0.56 -3.05 -5.58
CA LYS A 22 1.68 -2.21 -5.13
C LYS A 22 2.60 -1.71 -6.25
N GLY A 23 2.32 -2.04 -7.50
CA GLY A 23 3.00 -1.48 -8.67
C GLY A 23 4.02 -2.39 -9.35
N PHE A 24 4.30 -3.58 -8.79
CA PHE A 24 5.26 -4.50 -9.39
C PHE A 24 4.75 -5.05 -10.73
N ASN A 25 5.65 -5.20 -11.70
CA ASN A 25 5.33 -5.83 -12.97
C ASN A 25 5.26 -7.36 -12.82
N ILE A 26 4.60 -8.04 -13.75
CA ILE A 26 4.35 -9.50 -13.68
C ILE A 26 5.65 -10.31 -13.68
N THR A 27 6.70 -9.85 -14.37
CA THR A 27 8.00 -10.50 -14.43
C THR A 27 8.68 -10.50 -13.05
N ASN A 28 8.75 -9.35 -12.39
CA ASN A 28 9.31 -9.23 -11.04
C ASN A 28 8.51 -10.07 -10.04
N ILE A 29 7.18 -10.08 -10.14
CA ILE A 29 6.33 -10.88 -9.25
C ILE A 29 6.60 -12.37 -9.47
N SER A 30 6.74 -12.80 -10.72
CA SER A 30 7.06 -14.19 -11.08
C SER A 30 8.35 -14.66 -10.40
N GLU A 31 9.38 -13.81 -10.37
CA GLU A 31 10.65 -14.08 -9.69
C GLU A 31 10.49 -14.14 -8.17
N ILE A 32 9.75 -13.19 -7.57
CA ILE A 32 9.57 -13.09 -6.12
C ILE A 32 8.79 -14.29 -5.55
N ILE A 33 7.68 -14.68 -6.18
CA ILE A 33 6.80 -15.73 -5.64
C ILE A 33 6.99 -17.09 -6.31
N GLY A 34 7.82 -17.16 -7.35
CA GLY A 34 8.10 -18.40 -8.09
C GLY A 34 6.89 -18.97 -8.82
N ILE A 35 6.07 -18.10 -9.45
CA ILE A 35 4.90 -18.50 -10.25
C ILE A 35 5.07 -17.96 -11.66
N GLY A 36 4.97 -18.84 -12.66
CA GLY A 36 5.16 -18.45 -14.05
C GLY A 36 4.20 -17.35 -14.51
N GLU A 37 4.72 -16.43 -15.32
CA GLU A 37 4.02 -15.23 -15.79
C GLU A 37 2.66 -15.50 -16.45
N LYS A 38 2.53 -16.63 -17.17
CA LYS A 38 1.24 -17.01 -17.79
C LYS A 38 0.13 -17.25 -16.75
N THR A 39 0.48 -17.87 -15.63
CA THR A 39 -0.45 -18.13 -14.52
C THR A 39 -0.81 -16.82 -13.83
N LEU A 40 0.18 -15.96 -13.56
CA LEU A 40 -0.04 -14.63 -13.00
C LEU A 40 -0.92 -13.76 -13.92
N GLY A 41 -0.68 -13.78 -15.23
CA GLY A 41 -1.48 -13.06 -16.22
C GLY A 41 -2.94 -13.55 -16.26
N LYS A 42 -3.16 -14.85 -16.09
CA LYS A 42 -4.51 -15.42 -15.95
C LYS A 42 -5.18 -14.92 -14.66
N TRP A 43 -4.51 -15.01 -13.52
CA TRP A 43 -5.05 -14.55 -12.23
C TRP A 43 -5.35 -13.05 -12.22
N ARG A 44 -4.49 -12.23 -12.84
CA ARG A 44 -4.69 -10.79 -13.03
C ARG A 44 -6.01 -10.50 -13.73
N LYS A 45 -6.28 -11.20 -14.85
CA LYS A 45 -7.50 -11.03 -15.63
C LYS A 45 -8.74 -11.53 -14.89
N GLU A 46 -8.67 -12.73 -14.31
CA GLU A 46 -9.81 -13.35 -13.62
C GLU A 46 -10.19 -12.62 -12.32
N GLY A 47 -9.21 -11.99 -11.67
CA GLY A 47 -9.39 -11.30 -10.39
C GLY A 47 -9.49 -9.78 -10.49
N ASN A 48 -9.60 -9.21 -11.69
CA ASN A 48 -9.62 -7.76 -11.95
C ASN A 48 -8.53 -6.99 -11.19
N TRP A 49 -7.29 -7.49 -11.20
CA TRP A 49 -6.23 -6.83 -10.41
C TRP A 49 -5.90 -5.43 -10.90
N ASP A 50 -6.16 -5.13 -12.17
CA ASP A 50 -6.00 -3.80 -12.75
C ASP A 50 -6.95 -2.78 -12.13
N GLU A 51 -8.22 -3.14 -11.95
CA GLU A 51 -9.21 -2.28 -11.31
C GLU A 51 -8.86 -2.04 -9.83
N GLU A 52 -8.47 -3.09 -9.11
CA GLU A 52 -7.98 -2.96 -7.73
C GLU A 52 -6.75 -2.03 -7.65
N LYS A 53 -5.81 -2.17 -8.59
CA LYS A 53 -4.64 -1.31 -8.66
C LYS A 53 -5.04 0.15 -8.90
N GLU A 54 -5.97 0.39 -9.82
CA GLU A 54 -6.49 1.74 -10.07
C GLU A 54 -7.13 2.33 -8.81
N LEU A 55 -7.99 1.57 -8.11
CA LEU A 55 -8.63 2.00 -6.87
C LEU A 55 -7.61 2.32 -5.77
N GLN A 56 -6.57 1.51 -5.62
CA GLN A 56 -5.50 1.73 -4.62
C GLN A 56 -4.59 2.90 -4.99
N THR A 57 -4.52 3.28 -6.27
CA THR A 57 -3.80 4.48 -6.72
C THR A 57 -4.63 5.77 -6.62
N LEU A 58 -5.92 5.70 -6.28
CA LEU A 58 -6.73 6.89 -6.03
C LEU A 58 -6.24 7.60 -4.77
N LYS A 59 -5.53 8.70 -4.96
CA LYS A 59 -5.01 9.59 -3.92
C LYS A 59 -5.97 10.77 -3.67
N PRO A 60 -5.87 11.43 -2.51
CA PRO A 60 -6.59 12.70 -2.25
C PRO A 60 -6.34 13.76 -3.33
N SER A 61 -5.13 13.78 -3.91
CA SER A 61 -4.79 14.66 -5.03
C SER A 61 -5.65 14.43 -6.28
N ASN A 62 -6.18 13.21 -6.48
CA ASN A 62 -7.13 12.96 -7.56
C ASN A 62 -8.47 13.66 -7.32
N ILE A 63 -8.95 13.73 -6.08
CA ILE A 63 -10.16 14.47 -5.71
C ILE A 63 -9.91 15.98 -5.83
N LYS A 64 -8.76 16.47 -5.36
CA LYS A 64 -8.33 17.87 -5.57
C LYS A 64 -8.35 18.25 -7.06
N ARG A 65 -7.90 17.34 -7.94
CA ARG A 65 -7.94 17.53 -9.39
C ARG A 65 -9.36 17.61 -9.94
N LEU A 66 -10.32 16.86 -9.40
CA LEU A 66 -11.74 16.97 -9.79
C LEU A 66 -12.29 18.36 -9.42
N THR A 67 -12.01 18.84 -8.22
CA THR A 67 -12.39 20.19 -7.77
C THR A 67 -11.78 21.28 -8.67
N LEU A 68 -10.50 21.16 -9.02
CA LEU A 68 -9.83 22.12 -9.92
C LEU A 68 -10.41 22.11 -11.33
N LYS A 69 -10.82 20.95 -11.86
CA LYS A 69 -11.50 20.88 -13.16
C LYS A 69 -12.83 21.63 -13.16
N CYS A 70 -13.59 21.53 -12.08
CA CYS A 70 -14.83 22.29 -11.93
C CYS A 70 -14.56 23.80 -11.79
N ALA A 71 -13.54 24.21 -11.03
CA ALA A 71 -13.14 25.61 -10.95
C ALA A 71 -12.73 26.18 -12.33
N LEU A 72 -11.99 25.40 -13.12
CA LEU A 72 -11.61 25.77 -14.48
C LEU A 72 -12.82 25.89 -15.43
N ALA A 73 -13.79 24.98 -15.33
CA ALA A 73 -15.02 25.06 -16.11
C ALA A 73 -15.81 26.34 -15.77
N ILE A 74 -15.86 26.73 -14.49
CA ILE A 74 -16.48 27.99 -14.05
C ILE A 74 -15.76 29.20 -14.67
N GLU A 75 -14.43 29.24 -14.61
CA GLU A 75 -13.62 30.33 -15.17
C GLU A 75 -13.87 30.50 -16.68
N LYS A 76 -14.08 29.39 -17.39
CA LYS A 76 -14.34 29.38 -18.85
C LYS A 76 -15.80 29.57 -19.23
N GLY A 77 -16.73 29.58 -18.27
CA GLY A 77 -18.17 29.59 -18.55
C GLY A 77 -18.68 28.30 -19.20
N GLU A 78 -17.99 27.18 -18.99
CA GLU A 78 -18.35 25.85 -19.51
C GLU A 78 -19.28 25.11 -18.55
N GLU A 79 -19.97 24.08 -19.05
CA GLU A 79 -20.77 23.18 -18.21
C GLU A 79 -19.87 22.43 -17.22
N LEU A 80 -20.34 22.31 -15.97
CA LEU A 80 -19.59 21.63 -14.93
C LEU A 80 -19.49 20.13 -15.25
N PRO A 81 -18.27 19.55 -15.27
CA PRO A 81 -18.10 18.12 -15.56
C PRO A 81 -18.71 17.21 -14.48
N TYR A 82 -18.93 17.76 -13.28
CA TYR A 82 -19.55 17.09 -12.14
C TYR A 82 -20.37 18.10 -11.32
N LYS A 83 -21.43 17.64 -10.65
CA LYS A 83 -22.22 18.51 -9.75
C LYS A 83 -21.40 18.86 -8.50
N ALA A 84 -21.43 20.13 -8.12
CA ALA A 84 -20.66 20.63 -6.96
C ALA A 84 -21.03 19.92 -5.63
N ASP A 85 -22.30 19.55 -5.46
CA ASP A 85 -22.78 18.79 -4.29
C ASP A 85 -22.16 17.39 -4.21
N ASP A 86 -22.06 16.69 -5.35
CA ASP A 86 -21.46 15.35 -5.42
C ASP A 86 -19.97 15.39 -5.09
N ILE A 87 -19.24 16.41 -5.59
CA ILE A 87 -17.83 16.63 -5.26
C ILE A 87 -17.68 16.89 -3.76
N SER A 88 -18.52 17.75 -3.17
CA SER A 88 -18.45 18.08 -1.74
C SER A 88 -18.67 16.84 -0.86
N LYS A 89 -19.59 15.96 -1.25
CA LYS A 89 -19.84 14.68 -0.56
C LYS A 89 -18.67 13.71 -0.70
N ILE A 90 -18.09 13.60 -1.89
CA ILE A 90 -16.92 12.73 -2.13
C ILE A 90 -15.72 13.24 -1.34
N VAL A 91 -15.43 14.55 -1.35
CA VAL A 91 -14.37 15.18 -0.55
C VAL A 91 -14.58 14.89 0.94
N ALA A 92 -15.77 15.13 1.48
CA ALA A 92 -16.05 14.89 2.89
C ALA A 92 -15.96 13.40 3.29
N ALA A 93 -16.35 12.48 2.40
CA ALA A 93 -16.16 11.04 2.61
C ALA A 93 -14.67 10.67 2.57
N PHE A 94 -13.91 11.28 1.67
CA PHE A 94 -12.49 11.03 1.49
C PHE A 94 -11.67 11.54 2.68
N ASP A 95 -11.91 12.77 3.15
CA ASP A 95 -11.27 13.35 4.33
C ASP A 95 -11.48 12.51 5.61
N ARG A 96 -12.60 11.78 5.69
CA ARG A 96 -12.88 10.86 6.80
C ARG A 96 -12.10 9.55 6.72
N ILE A 97 -11.66 9.15 5.52
CA ILE A 97 -10.98 7.87 5.24
C ILE A 97 -9.45 8.06 5.17
N THR A 98 -8.97 9.23 4.75
CA THR A 98 -7.54 9.49 4.50
C THR A 98 -6.91 10.41 5.51
N ASP A 99 -7.13 10.16 6.79
CA ASP A 99 -6.35 10.81 7.84
C ASP A 99 -4.95 10.17 7.85
N SER A 100 -4.07 10.64 6.96
CA SER A 100 -2.69 10.17 6.82
C SER A 100 -1.94 10.35 8.13
N ARG A 101 -2.29 11.39 8.89
CA ARG A 101 -1.87 11.56 10.29
C ARG A 101 -2.29 10.39 11.18
N LYS A 102 -3.54 9.94 11.16
CA LYS A 102 -3.93 8.71 11.89
C LYS A 102 -3.18 7.47 11.40
N LYS A 103 -2.99 7.32 10.08
CA LYS A 103 -2.22 6.20 9.52
C LYS A 103 -0.76 6.23 9.98
N ALA A 104 -0.12 7.40 9.97
CA ALA A 104 1.24 7.60 10.45
C ALA A 104 1.34 7.29 11.94
N VAL A 105 0.40 7.79 12.76
CA VAL A 105 0.36 7.51 14.22
C VAL A 105 0.20 6.01 14.49
N TYR A 106 -0.78 5.33 13.88
CA TYR A 106 -0.95 3.88 14.07
C TYR A 106 0.23 3.07 13.54
N THR A 107 0.88 3.53 12.47
CA THR A 107 2.10 2.91 11.95
C THR A 107 3.25 3.07 12.94
N MET A 108 3.50 4.28 13.46
CA MET A 108 4.48 4.55 14.51
C MET A 108 4.26 3.65 15.74
N GLU A 109 3.02 3.59 16.26
CA GLU A 109 2.66 2.75 17.40
C GLU A 109 2.93 1.25 17.13
N SER A 110 2.59 0.77 15.93
CA SER A 110 2.82 -0.61 15.54
C SER A 110 4.31 -0.95 15.44
N ILE A 111 5.13 -0.02 14.94
CA ILE A 111 6.58 -0.18 14.85
C ILE A 111 7.21 -0.15 16.23
N ASP A 112 6.78 0.75 17.11
CA ASP A 112 7.28 0.84 18.48
C ASP A 112 6.96 -0.45 19.25
N ALA A 113 5.75 -1.00 19.08
CA ALA A 113 5.37 -2.29 19.65
C ALA A 113 6.22 -3.44 19.09
N PHE A 114 6.45 -3.47 17.77
CA PHE A 114 7.32 -4.47 17.14
C PHE A 114 8.78 -4.38 17.58
N CYS A 115 9.32 -3.15 17.66
CA CYS A 115 10.68 -2.90 18.14
C CYS A 115 10.81 -3.33 19.61
N SER A 116 9.82 -3.02 20.45
CA SER A 116 9.78 -3.46 21.85
C SER A 116 9.79 -4.99 21.96
N TYR A 117 8.96 -5.68 21.18
CA TYR A 117 8.97 -7.14 21.08
C TYR A 117 10.34 -7.70 20.67
N MET A 118 10.99 -7.09 19.68
CA MET A 118 12.32 -7.50 19.21
C MET A 118 13.41 -7.22 20.25
N LEU A 119 13.32 -6.11 20.99
CA LEU A 119 14.22 -5.79 22.10
C LEU A 119 14.08 -6.79 23.26
N GLU A 120 12.85 -7.18 23.61
CA GLU A 120 12.62 -8.25 24.58
C GLU A 120 13.22 -9.58 24.12
N LYS A 121 13.07 -9.90 22.83
CA LYS A 121 13.70 -11.08 22.23
C LYS A 121 15.22 -11.01 22.30
N ALA A 122 15.81 -9.84 22.03
CA ALA A 122 17.25 -9.61 22.17
C ALA A 122 17.71 -9.79 23.63
N ALA A 123 16.94 -9.29 24.60
CA ALA A 123 17.23 -9.41 26.02
C ALA A 123 17.24 -10.87 26.51
N LYS A 124 16.40 -11.72 25.93
CA LYS A 124 16.35 -13.17 26.19
C LYS A 124 17.48 -13.96 25.52
N ASN A 125 18.32 -13.33 24.71
CA ASN A 125 19.44 -13.94 24.00
C ASN A 125 20.79 -13.36 24.47
N GLN A 126 21.88 -14.05 24.13
CA GLN A 126 23.26 -13.63 24.45
C GLN A 126 24.20 -13.77 23.25
N GLY A 127 25.34 -13.08 23.32
CA GLY A 127 26.37 -13.09 22.28
C GLY A 127 25.84 -12.71 20.90
N LYS A 128 26.34 -13.40 19.87
CA LYS A 128 26.06 -13.08 18.46
C LYS A 128 24.59 -13.06 18.09
N LYS A 129 23.75 -13.88 18.74
CA LYS A 129 22.29 -13.87 18.50
C LYS A 129 21.64 -12.56 18.94
N ARG A 130 22.07 -12.03 20.09
CA ARG A 130 21.60 -10.73 20.58
C ARG A 130 22.06 -9.61 19.66
N GLU A 131 23.34 -9.62 19.27
CA GLU A 131 23.93 -8.63 18.35
C GLU A 131 23.16 -8.57 17.03
N ASN A 132 22.91 -9.73 16.40
CA ASN A 132 22.16 -9.81 15.15
C ASN A 132 20.73 -9.24 15.28
N ILE A 133 20.03 -9.50 16.40
CA ILE A 133 18.68 -8.97 16.61
C ILE A 133 18.74 -7.44 16.75
N LEU A 134 19.74 -6.90 17.45
CA LEU A 134 19.89 -5.45 17.60
C LEU A 134 20.24 -4.75 16.27
N GLU A 135 21.04 -5.38 15.41
CA GLU A 135 21.32 -4.87 14.06
C GLU A 135 20.07 -4.85 13.19
N LEU A 136 19.30 -5.95 13.17
CA LEU A 136 18.03 -6.03 12.44
C LEU A 136 17.04 -4.94 12.88
N ILE A 137 16.93 -4.66 14.19
CA ILE A 137 16.06 -3.58 14.68
C ILE A 137 16.49 -2.23 14.10
N LYS A 138 17.79 -1.93 14.05
CA LYS A 138 18.31 -0.66 13.51
C LYS A 138 18.01 -0.50 12.02
N GLU A 139 18.24 -1.55 11.23
CA GLU A 139 17.95 -1.53 9.80
C GLU A 139 16.45 -1.35 9.54
N ILE A 140 15.62 -2.15 10.21
CA ILE A 140 14.16 -2.11 10.05
C ILE A 140 13.61 -0.75 10.47
N ARG A 141 14.10 -0.17 11.59
CA ARG A 141 13.63 1.14 12.06
C ARG A 141 13.92 2.24 11.04
N THR A 142 15.10 2.21 10.41
CA THR A 142 15.47 3.19 9.38
C THR A 142 14.51 3.17 8.19
N HIS A 143 14.13 1.98 7.71
CA HIS A 143 13.16 1.85 6.63
C HIS A 143 11.77 2.34 7.03
N PHE A 144 11.36 2.08 8.27
CA PHE A 144 10.08 2.53 8.78
C PHE A 144 9.99 4.04 9.00
N ASP A 145 11.05 4.68 9.51
CA ASP A 145 11.10 6.13 9.67
C ASP A 145 11.01 6.84 8.30
N ALA A 146 11.66 6.28 7.27
CA ALA A 146 11.52 6.76 5.90
C ALA A 146 10.07 6.64 5.39
N TYR A 147 9.42 5.49 5.60
CA TYR A 147 8.03 5.29 5.22
C TYR A 147 7.05 6.21 5.96
N ILE A 148 7.24 6.43 7.26
CA ILE A 148 6.46 7.39 8.05
C ILE A 148 6.62 8.80 7.48
N THR A 149 7.83 9.18 7.09
CA THR A 149 8.11 10.48 6.47
C THR A 149 7.33 10.63 5.17
N GLU A 150 7.28 9.59 4.32
CA GLU A 150 6.45 9.59 3.12
C GLU A 150 4.96 9.75 3.44
N LEU A 151 4.45 9.06 4.46
CA LEU A 151 3.04 9.16 4.88
C LEU A 151 2.65 10.58 5.35
N LEU A 152 3.59 11.32 5.93
CA LEU A 152 3.38 12.68 6.43
C LEU A 152 3.59 13.75 5.34
N GLN A 153 4.26 13.42 4.23
CA GLN A 153 4.49 14.32 3.10
C GLN A 153 3.37 14.31 2.06
N ASP A 154 2.60 13.22 1.99
CA ASP A 154 1.45 13.05 1.08
C ASP A 154 0.12 13.64 1.65
N ASP A 155 0.17 14.31 2.81
CA ASP A 155 -0.90 15.09 3.49
C ASP A 155 -0.84 16.59 3.09
#